data_AF-A0A813RCD0-F1
#
_entry.id   AF-A0A813RCD0-F1
#
_cell.length_a   1.000
_cell.length_b   1.000
_cell.length_c   1.000
_cell.angle_alpha   90.00
_cell.angle_beta   90.00
_cell.angle_gamma   90.00
#
_symmetry.space_group_name_H-M   'P 1'
#
loop_
_entity.id
_entity.type
_entity.pdbx_description
1 polymer ?
#
loop_
_entity_poly.entity_id
_entity_poly.type
_entity_poly.pdbx_seq_one_letter_code
_entity_poly.pdbx_strand_id
1 'polypeptide(L)'
;MTEANTEHEKDLEKLFKIIHNVKFAMLTTVNEDGTLHSRPMVNKQADSFHGELWFFTQRSAHKVTEVKKGSEEVNVSYSSPELQSYVSISGHADLVDDITKKKDLWNDSLKTWFPKGVEDPDLALLRITIVEAEYWDSSASIMKKLYGLAKASILGDHSSLAGENKKLVLS
;
A
#
# COMPACT_ATOMS: atom_id res chain seq x y z
N MET A 1 26.37 -12.43 -0.60
CA MET A 1 25.21 -11.77 0.06
C MET A 1 25.14 -12.28 1.48
N THR A 2 24.97 -11.41 2.46
CA THR A 2 24.88 -11.75 3.90
C THR A 2 23.46 -12.16 4.28
N GLU A 3 23.30 -12.96 5.34
CA GLU A 3 21.99 -13.43 5.82
C GLU A 3 21.02 -12.26 6.13
N ALA A 4 21.54 -11.15 6.67
CA ALA A 4 20.77 -9.94 6.96
C ALA A 4 20.14 -9.29 5.71
N ASN A 5 20.84 -9.29 4.56
CA ASN A 5 20.26 -8.81 3.30
C ASN A 5 19.12 -9.71 2.82
N THR A 6 19.23 -11.02 3.08
CA THR A 6 18.23 -12.00 2.63
C THR A 6 16.95 -11.93 3.48
N GLU A 7 17.04 -11.58 4.76
CA GLU A 7 15.85 -11.37 5.61
C GLU A 7 15.11 -10.08 5.23
N HIS A 8 15.84 -9.00 5.00
CA HIS A 8 15.25 -7.72 4.59
C HIS A 8 14.51 -7.83 3.25
N GLU A 9 15.08 -8.52 2.26
CA GLU A 9 14.42 -8.81 0.98
C GLU A 9 13.09 -9.57 1.16
N LYS A 10 13.05 -10.58 2.04
CA LYS A 10 11.83 -11.34 2.34
C LYS A 10 10.76 -10.49 3.03
N ASP A 11 11.17 -9.63 3.95
CA ASP A 11 10.26 -8.71 4.64
C ASP A 11 9.62 -7.72 3.64
N LEU A 12 10.40 -7.21 2.68
CA LEU A 12 9.89 -6.36 1.59
C LEU A 12 8.95 -7.13 0.65
N GLU A 13 9.33 -8.34 0.21
CA GLU A 13 8.45 -9.18 -0.61
C GLU A 13 7.09 -9.40 0.07
N LYS A 14 7.10 -9.62 1.39
CA LYS A 14 5.89 -9.82 2.17
C LYS A 14 5.04 -8.55 2.26
N LEU A 15 5.66 -7.40 2.54
CA LEU A 15 4.99 -6.09 2.51
C LEU A 15 4.27 -5.88 1.17
N PHE A 16 4.98 -6.01 0.05
CA PHE A 16 4.41 -5.78 -1.27
C PHE A 16 3.35 -6.81 -1.63
N LYS A 17 3.49 -8.07 -1.21
CA LYS A 17 2.45 -9.09 -1.36
C LYS A 17 1.15 -8.71 -0.66
N ILE A 18 1.21 -8.15 0.56
CA ILE A 18 0.01 -7.69 1.27
C ILE A 18 -0.63 -6.52 0.51
N ILE A 19 0.19 -5.53 0.11
CA ILE A 19 -0.27 -4.36 -0.66
C ILE A 19 -0.99 -4.80 -1.94
N HIS A 20 -0.40 -5.69 -2.74
CA HIS A 20 -0.98 -6.15 -4.01
C HIS A 20 -2.33 -6.86 -3.86
N ASN A 21 -2.59 -7.49 -2.71
CA ASN A 21 -3.86 -8.18 -2.45
C ASN A 21 -4.99 -7.21 -2.05
N VAL A 22 -4.68 -5.94 -1.77
CA VAL A 22 -5.66 -4.95 -1.33
C VAL A 22 -5.98 -3.98 -2.45
N LYS A 23 -7.25 -3.98 -2.87
CA LYS A 23 -7.74 -3.16 -4.00
C LYS A 23 -7.77 -1.66 -3.72
N PHE A 24 -8.03 -1.28 -2.47
CA PHE A 24 -8.16 0.12 -2.07
C PHE A 24 -7.23 0.43 -0.90
N ALA A 25 -6.41 1.45 -1.08
CA ALA A 25 -5.61 2.03 -0.01
C ALA A 25 -6.37 3.22 0.59
N MET A 26 -6.16 3.50 1.87
CA MET A 26 -6.58 4.77 2.47
C MET A 26 -5.38 5.71 2.47
N LEU A 27 -5.47 6.79 1.69
CA LEU A 27 -4.47 7.86 1.65
C LEU A 27 -4.89 8.95 2.64
N THR A 28 -4.02 9.22 3.61
CA THR A 28 -4.18 10.27 4.60
C THR A 28 -3.16 11.37 4.33
N THR A 29 -3.66 12.59 4.24
CA THR A 29 -2.91 13.83 4.06
C THR A 29 -3.30 14.82 5.18
N VAL A 30 -2.56 15.91 5.28
CA VAL A 30 -2.84 17.01 6.21
C VAL A 30 -3.56 18.14 5.48
N ASN A 31 -4.72 18.55 5.98
CA ASN A 31 -5.46 19.72 5.49
C ASN A 31 -4.77 21.03 5.90
N GLU A 32 -5.17 22.14 5.28
CA GLU A 32 -4.62 23.48 5.61
C GLU A 32 -4.84 23.89 7.08
N ASP A 33 -5.87 23.37 7.73
CA ASP A 33 -6.16 23.59 9.16
C ASP A 33 -5.41 22.63 10.10
N GLY A 34 -4.53 21.77 9.55
CA GLY A 34 -3.77 20.77 10.29
C GLY A 34 -4.53 19.47 10.57
N THR A 35 -5.80 19.35 10.18
CA THR A 35 -6.57 18.12 10.39
C THR A 35 -6.15 17.01 9.41
N LEU A 36 -6.23 15.75 9.85
CA LEU A 36 -5.97 14.60 8.99
C LEU A 36 -7.20 14.26 8.16
N HIS A 37 -7.02 14.09 6.85
CA HIS A 37 -8.10 13.70 5.95
C HIS A 37 -7.73 12.47 5.13
N SER A 38 -8.39 11.36 5.48
CA SER A 38 -8.20 10.07 4.83
C SER A 38 -9.26 9.79 3.77
N ARG A 39 -8.85 9.23 2.63
CA ARG A 39 -9.75 8.92 1.51
C ARG A 39 -9.31 7.66 0.75
N PRO A 40 -10.26 6.86 0.23
CA PRO A 40 -9.93 5.66 -0.52
C PRO A 40 -9.31 6.01 -1.87
N MET A 41 -8.25 5.29 -2.23
CA MET A 41 -7.55 5.38 -3.51
C MET A 41 -7.46 3.98 -4.11
N VAL A 42 -7.70 3.85 -5.42
CA VAL A 42 -7.55 2.58 -6.13
C VAL A 42 -6.07 2.23 -6.17
N ASN A 43 -5.70 1.12 -5.52
CA ASN A 43 -4.34 0.61 -5.55
C ASN A 43 -4.07 0.03 -6.95
N LYS A 44 -3.19 0.65 -7.71
CA LYS A 44 -2.86 0.19 -9.07
C LYS A 44 -1.56 -0.59 -9.10
N GLN A 45 -0.50 0.01 -8.60
CA GLN A 45 0.78 -0.66 -8.55
C GLN A 45 1.59 -0.13 -7.38
N ALA A 46 2.22 -1.08 -6.71
CA ALA A 46 3.33 -0.84 -5.82
C ALA A 46 4.57 -1.33 -6.56
N ASP A 47 5.48 -0.42 -6.87
CA ASP A 47 6.75 -0.74 -7.50
C ASP A 47 7.73 -1.15 -6.38
N SER A 48 7.87 -2.45 -6.20
CA SER A 48 8.72 -3.01 -5.14
C SER A 48 10.20 -2.77 -5.36
N PHE A 49 10.61 -2.49 -6.61
CA PHE A 49 12.02 -2.24 -6.92
C PHE A 49 12.43 -0.81 -6.54
N HIS A 50 11.51 0.14 -6.69
CA HIS A 50 11.75 1.55 -6.39
C HIS A 50 11.16 2.01 -5.05
N GLY A 51 10.39 1.18 -4.35
CA GLY A 51 9.73 1.58 -3.10
C GLY A 51 8.68 2.65 -3.33
N GLU A 52 7.95 2.58 -4.44
CA GLU A 52 6.98 3.60 -4.85
C GLU A 52 5.57 3.05 -4.91
N LEU A 53 4.58 3.85 -4.51
CA LEU A 53 3.16 3.57 -4.72
C LEU A 53 2.59 4.55 -5.73
N TRP A 54 1.77 4.06 -6.65
CA TRP A 54 1.21 4.86 -7.73
C TRP A 54 -0.31 4.88 -7.71
N PHE A 55 -0.88 6.09 -7.71
CA PHE A 55 -2.32 6.31 -7.75
C PHE A 55 -2.70 7.28 -8.86
N PHE A 56 -3.76 6.99 -9.61
CA PHE A 56 -4.35 7.98 -10.50
C PHE A 56 -5.15 9.02 -9.73
N THR A 57 -5.04 10.29 -10.14
CA THR A 57 -5.80 11.40 -9.57
C THR A 57 -6.09 12.47 -10.64
N GLN A 58 -6.95 13.42 -10.30
CA GLN A 58 -7.10 14.67 -11.04
C GLN A 58 -6.11 15.71 -10.51
N ARG A 59 -5.54 16.57 -11.36
CA ARG A 59 -4.67 17.70 -10.96
C ARG A 59 -5.46 18.70 -10.12
N SER A 60 -6.75 18.84 -10.42
CA SER A 60 -7.70 19.69 -9.72
C SER A 60 -8.14 19.15 -8.34
N ALA A 61 -7.78 17.91 -7.98
CA ALA A 61 -8.25 17.30 -6.74
C ALA A 61 -7.65 17.98 -5.49
N HIS A 62 -8.47 18.15 -4.44
CA HIS A 62 -8.06 18.82 -3.20
C HIS A 62 -6.76 18.23 -2.59
N LYS A 63 -6.60 16.90 -2.64
CA LYS A 63 -5.39 16.21 -2.17
C LYS A 63 -4.11 16.67 -2.87
N VAL A 64 -4.19 17.09 -4.13
CA VAL A 64 -3.04 17.59 -4.89
C VAL A 64 -2.63 18.97 -4.39
N THR A 65 -3.61 19.80 -4.02
CA THR A 65 -3.35 21.10 -3.38
C THR A 65 -2.70 20.92 -2.01
N GLU A 66 -3.21 19.99 -1.19
CA GLU A 66 -2.65 19.64 0.11
C GLU A 66 -1.17 19.22 -0.02
N VAL A 67 -0.87 18.31 -0.95
CA VAL A 67 0.50 17.84 -1.22
C VAL A 67 1.44 18.95 -1.70
N LYS A 68 0.98 19.83 -2.62
CA LYS A 68 1.81 20.91 -3.17
C LYS A 68 2.12 22.05 -2.20
N LYS A 69 1.32 22.24 -1.15
CA LYS A 69 1.40 23.42 -0.27
C LYS A 69 2.28 23.22 0.97
N GLY A 70 2.92 22.06 1.15
CA GLY A 70 3.96 21.88 2.17
C GLY A 70 3.83 20.66 3.10
N SER A 71 2.90 19.74 2.86
CA SER A 71 2.86 18.42 3.53
C SER A 71 3.03 17.31 2.50
N GLU A 72 4.25 17.18 1.97
CA GLU A 72 4.63 16.01 1.17
C GLU A 72 4.46 14.73 1.99
N GLU A 73 4.60 14.81 3.33
CA GLU A 73 4.37 13.69 4.23
C GLU A 73 2.92 13.21 4.21
N VAL A 74 2.74 11.95 3.84
CA VAL A 74 1.47 11.26 3.81
C VAL A 74 1.56 9.93 4.52
N ASN A 75 0.41 9.41 4.92
CA ASN A 75 0.27 8.02 5.29
C ASN A 75 -0.59 7.27 4.28
N VAL A 76 -0.16 6.07 3.90
CA VAL A 76 -0.97 5.13 3.13
C VAL A 76 -1.20 3.88 3.95
N SER A 77 -2.46 3.52 4.18
CA SER A 77 -2.82 2.32 4.90
C SER A 77 -3.58 1.32 4.05
N TYR A 78 -3.30 0.04 4.28
CA TYR A 78 -3.96 -1.10 3.66
C TYR A 78 -4.53 -2.00 4.73
N SER A 79 -5.73 -2.51 4.49
CA SER A 79 -6.38 -3.46 5.39
C SER A 79 -7.01 -4.58 4.59
N SER A 80 -6.71 -5.81 4.99
CA SER A 80 -7.44 -7.01 4.59
C SER A 80 -7.91 -7.74 5.85
N PRO A 81 -9.10 -7.40 6.37
CA PRO A 81 -9.66 -8.06 7.55
C PRO A 81 -9.82 -9.57 7.35
N GLU A 82 -10.14 -10.00 6.12
CA GLU A 82 -10.28 -11.41 5.75
C GLU A 82 -8.98 -12.19 5.90
N LEU A 83 -7.84 -11.59 5.51
CA LEU A 83 -6.51 -12.20 5.65
C LEU A 83 -5.86 -11.89 7.01
N GLN A 84 -6.47 -11.02 7.82
CA GLN A 84 -5.89 -10.47 9.04
C GLN A 84 -4.51 -9.85 8.79
N SER A 85 -4.41 -9.10 7.69
CA SER A 85 -3.19 -8.41 7.28
C SER A 85 -3.43 -6.90 7.18
N TYR A 86 -2.50 -6.11 7.68
CA TYR A 86 -2.59 -4.66 7.76
C TYR A 86 -1.23 -4.04 7.46
N VAL A 87 -1.23 -2.88 6.80
CA VAL A 87 -0.01 -2.13 6.47
C VAL A 87 -0.25 -0.66 6.75
N SER A 88 0.73 0.01 7.34
CA SER A 88 0.83 1.46 7.48
C SER A 88 2.14 1.92 6.85
N ILE A 89 2.08 2.90 5.96
CA ILE A 89 3.24 3.42 5.23
C ILE A 89 3.32 4.91 5.46
N SER A 90 4.47 5.39 5.90
CA SER A 90 4.83 6.80 5.91
C SER A 90 5.69 7.08 4.67
N GLY A 91 5.38 8.16 3.95
CA GLY A 91 6.10 8.49 2.73
C GLY A 91 5.88 9.91 2.25
N HIS A 92 6.52 10.24 1.14
CA HIS A 92 6.41 11.54 0.49
C HIS A 92 5.56 11.44 -0.79
N ALA A 93 4.58 12.32 -0.94
CA ALA A 93 3.70 12.39 -2.09
C ALA A 93 4.18 13.44 -3.09
N ASP A 94 4.24 13.05 -4.37
CA ASP A 94 4.53 13.94 -5.50
C ASP A 94 3.43 13.84 -6.55
N LEU A 95 3.07 14.98 -7.15
CA LEU A 95 2.28 14.98 -8.37
C LEU A 95 3.20 14.78 -9.59
N VAL A 96 3.02 13.68 -10.30
CA VAL A 96 3.76 13.34 -11.51
C VAL A 96 2.87 13.47 -12.73
N ASP A 97 3.33 14.25 -13.72
CA ASP A 97 2.66 14.41 -15.00
C ASP A 97 3.53 13.84 -16.14
N ASP A 98 3.56 12.51 -16.21
CA ASP A 98 4.28 11.76 -17.23
C ASP A 98 3.30 10.91 -18.02
N ILE A 99 3.14 11.20 -19.32
CA ILE A 99 2.23 10.45 -20.20
C ILE A 99 2.70 9.01 -20.44
N THR A 100 4.01 8.77 -20.47
CA THR A 100 4.58 7.43 -20.62
C THR A 100 4.22 6.58 -19.42
N LYS A 101 4.43 7.10 -18.20
CA LYS A 101 4.08 6.40 -16.97
C LYS A 101 2.56 6.23 -16.81
N LYS A 102 1.76 7.24 -17.19
CA LYS A 102 0.29 7.13 -17.23
C LYS A 102 -0.15 5.98 -18.13
N LYS A 103 0.43 5.85 -19.32
CA LYS A 103 0.11 4.77 -20.28
C LYS A 103 0.53 3.39 -19.77
N ASP A 104 1.69 3.29 -19.15
CA ASP A 104 2.21 2.07 -18.52
C ASP A 104 1.24 1.54 -17.44
N LEU A 105 0.75 2.41 -16.58
CA LEU A 105 -0.13 2.04 -15.46
C LEU A 105 -1.63 1.95 -15.83
N TRP A 106 -2.01 2.39 -17.03
CA TRP A 106 -3.41 2.51 -17.41
C TRP A 106 -4.04 1.15 -17.70
N ASN A 107 -5.29 0.98 -17.29
CA ASN A 107 -6.15 -0.09 -17.79
C ASN A 107 -7.60 0.38 -17.91
N ASP A 108 -8.36 -0.26 -18.80
CA ASP A 108 -9.70 0.21 -19.17
C ASP A 108 -10.71 0.23 -18.02
N SER A 109 -10.49 -0.51 -16.93
CA SER A 109 -11.34 -0.42 -15.73
C SER A 109 -11.35 0.98 -15.12
N LEU A 110 -10.30 1.77 -15.35
CA LEU A 110 -10.17 3.15 -14.86
C LEU A 110 -11.12 4.14 -15.52
N LYS A 111 -11.65 3.82 -16.71
CA LYS A 111 -12.58 4.70 -17.43
C LYS A 111 -13.84 5.01 -16.64
N THR A 112 -14.22 4.14 -15.70
CA THR A 112 -15.33 4.37 -14.76
C THR A 112 -15.14 5.64 -13.93
N TRP A 113 -13.90 5.95 -13.54
CA TRP A 113 -13.57 7.17 -12.77
C TRP A 113 -13.01 8.28 -13.66
N PHE A 114 -12.36 7.93 -14.77
CA PHE A 114 -11.69 8.84 -15.68
C PHE A 114 -12.20 8.64 -17.12
N PRO A 115 -13.42 9.12 -17.43
CA PRO A 115 -14.12 8.79 -18.68
C PRO A 115 -13.42 9.32 -19.94
N LYS A 116 -12.62 10.39 -19.83
CA LYS A 116 -11.82 10.94 -20.92
C LYS A 116 -10.54 10.13 -21.23
N GLY A 117 -10.24 9.10 -20.43
CA GLY A 117 -9.13 8.19 -20.66
C GLY A 117 -7.77 8.71 -20.21
N VAL A 118 -6.71 8.00 -20.61
CA VAL A 118 -5.31 8.28 -20.24
C VAL A 118 -4.80 9.65 -20.72
N GLU A 119 -5.41 10.17 -21.78
CA GLU A 119 -5.07 11.47 -22.38
C GLU A 119 -5.87 12.64 -21.77
N ASP A 120 -6.64 12.41 -20.70
CA ASP A 120 -7.36 13.47 -20.02
C ASP A 120 -6.38 14.54 -19.49
N PRO A 121 -6.52 15.82 -19.89
CA PRO A 121 -5.64 16.89 -19.45
C PRO A 121 -5.74 17.22 -17.96
N ASP A 122 -6.71 16.65 -17.23
CA ASP A 122 -6.77 16.71 -15.76
C ASP A 122 -6.25 15.43 -15.10
N LEU A 123 -6.02 14.33 -15.82
CA LEU A 123 -5.45 13.10 -15.27
C LEU A 123 -3.93 13.21 -15.01
N ALA A 124 -3.55 12.95 -13.77
CA ALA A 124 -2.17 12.88 -13.31
C ALA A 124 -1.95 11.65 -12.42
N LEU A 125 -0.69 11.43 -12.05
CA LEU A 125 -0.30 10.42 -11.10
C LEU A 125 0.09 11.08 -9.78
N LEU A 126 -0.33 10.47 -8.67
CA LEU A 126 0.22 10.73 -7.36
C LEU A 126 1.20 9.59 -7.06
N ARG A 127 2.48 9.92 -6.95
CA ARG A 127 3.54 9.00 -6.57
C ARG A 127 3.79 9.15 -5.08
N ILE A 128 3.84 8.04 -4.35
CA ILE A 128 4.27 8.01 -2.96
C ILE A 128 5.61 7.29 -2.89
N THR A 129 6.66 7.99 -2.49
CA THR A 129 7.97 7.39 -2.16
C THR A 129 7.91 6.90 -0.72
N ILE A 130 8.10 5.59 -0.50
CA ILE A 130 8.02 4.97 0.81
C ILE A 130 9.27 5.33 1.62
N VAL A 131 9.07 5.88 2.82
CA VAL A 131 10.14 6.13 3.79
C VAL A 131 10.17 5.01 4.82
N GLU A 132 9.01 4.71 5.40
CA GLU A 132 8.81 3.70 6.43
C GLU A 132 7.55 2.88 6.11
N ALA A 133 7.60 1.60 6.42
CA ALA A 133 6.43 0.73 6.38
C ALA A 133 6.38 -0.16 7.62
N GLU A 134 5.19 -0.33 8.19
CA GLU A 134 4.92 -1.33 9.21
C GLU A 134 3.82 -2.25 8.72
N TYR A 135 4.02 -3.56 8.87
CA TYR A 135 3.01 -4.56 8.55
C TYR A 135 2.68 -5.43 9.75
N TRP A 136 1.43 -5.88 9.79
CA TRP A 136 0.95 -6.95 10.64
C TRP A 136 0.36 -8.03 9.74
N ASP A 137 0.81 -9.28 9.88
CA ASP A 137 0.29 -10.39 9.10
C ASP A 137 0.06 -11.62 9.96
N SER A 138 -1.21 -12.01 10.10
CA SER A 138 -1.62 -13.22 10.81
C SER A 138 -2.08 -14.34 9.87
N SER A 139 -1.89 -14.20 8.55
CA SER A 139 -2.36 -15.19 7.56
C SER A 139 -1.78 -16.60 7.78
N ALA A 140 -0.50 -16.69 8.13
CA ALA A 140 0.15 -17.95 8.50
C ALA A 140 -0.50 -18.60 9.74
N SER A 141 -0.96 -17.79 10.69
CA SER A 141 -1.66 -18.25 11.89
C SER A 141 -3.07 -18.77 11.56
N ILE A 142 -3.76 -18.22 10.55
CA ILE A 142 -5.03 -18.77 10.05
C ILE A 142 -4.83 -20.17 9.45
N MET A 143 -3.83 -20.33 8.59
CA MET A 143 -3.50 -21.65 8.02
C MET A 143 -3.09 -22.64 9.11
N LYS A 144 -2.23 -22.23 10.06
CA LYS A 144 -1.88 -23.06 11.22
C LYS A 144 -3.08 -23.41 12.08
N LYS A 145 -4.06 -22.52 12.27
CA LYS A 145 -5.33 -22.84 12.96
C LYS A 145 -6.12 -23.90 12.21
N LEU A 146 -6.21 -23.82 10.88
CA LEU A 146 -6.93 -24.80 10.08
C LEU A 146 -6.25 -26.19 10.12
N TYR A 147 -4.93 -26.25 9.92
CA TYR A 147 -4.14 -27.47 10.07
C TYR A 147 -4.13 -27.98 11.52
N GLY A 148 -4.05 -27.06 12.47
CA GLY A 148 -4.04 -27.32 13.91
C GLY A 148 -5.37 -27.85 14.40
N LEU A 149 -6.51 -27.42 13.88
CA LEU A 149 -7.82 -28.03 14.18
C LEU A 149 -7.90 -29.48 13.67
N ALA A 150 -7.40 -29.74 12.45
CA ALA A 150 -7.33 -31.10 11.90
C ALA A 150 -6.36 -32.01 12.68
N LYS A 151 -5.26 -31.44 13.21
CA LYS A 151 -4.30 -32.17 14.06
C LYS A 151 -4.70 -32.22 15.54
N ALA A 152 -5.42 -31.26 16.09
CA ALA A 152 -5.80 -31.18 17.51
C ALA A 152 -6.85 -32.25 17.85
N SER A 153 -7.67 -32.66 16.88
CA SER A 153 -8.47 -33.89 16.98
C SER A 153 -7.63 -35.17 17.12
N ILE A 154 -6.30 -35.10 16.93
CA ILE A 154 -5.38 -36.26 16.90
C ILE A 154 -4.22 -36.12 17.91
N LEU A 155 -3.67 -34.92 18.16
CA LEU A 155 -2.35 -34.73 18.80
C LEU A 155 -2.27 -33.64 19.90
N GLY A 156 -3.33 -32.89 20.20
CA GLY A 156 -3.38 -32.00 21.38
C GLY A 156 -2.33 -30.88 21.48
N ASP A 157 -1.72 -30.44 20.37
CA ASP A 157 -0.68 -29.39 20.38
C ASP A 157 -1.26 -28.01 20.03
N HIS A 158 -1.02 -27.02 20.90
CA HIS A 158 -1.55 -25.65 20.82
C HIS A 158 -0.43 -24.60 20.75
N SER A 159 0.61 -24.83 19.94
CA SER A 159 1.77 -23.93 19.87
C SER A 159 1.76 -22.97 18.65
N SER A 160 1.84 -21.66 18.96
CA SER A 160 2.06 -20.46 18.11
C SER A 160 0.91 -19.95 17.23
N LEU A 161 0.04 -19.12 17.83
CA LEU A 161 -1.07 -18.40 17.15
C LEU A 161 -0.80 -16.90 16.92
N ALA A 162 0.37 -16.39 17.32
CA ALA A 162 0.68 -14.96 17.21
C ALA A 162 0.99 -14.58 15.74
N GLY A 163 0.43 -13.47 15.27
CA GLY A 163 0.77 -12.87 13.99
C GLY A 163 2.17 -12.28 14.00
N GLU A 164 2.71 -12.02 12.81
CA GLU A 164 3.98 -11.33 12.63
C GLU A 164 3.77 -9.82 12.56
N ASN A 165 4.68 -9.06 13.17
CA ASN A 165 4.76 -7.60 13.07
C ASN A 165 6.20 -7.19 12.78
N LYS A 166 6.39 -6.33 11.77
CA LYS A 166 7.70 -5.84 11.34
C LYS A 166 7.59 -4.39 10.86
N LYS A 167 8.59 -3.59 11.24
CA LYS A 167 8.82 -2.22 10.76
C LYS A 167 10.05 -2.20 9.84
N LEU A 168 9.92 -1.51 8.71
CA LEU A 168 10.90 -1.43 7.63
C LEU A 168 11.19 0.03 7.30
N VAL A 169 12.46 0.33 7.02
CA VAL A 169 12.94 1.63 6.53
C VAL A 169 13.47 1.43 5.12
N LEU A 170 13.00 2.24 4.17
CA LEU A 170 13.30 2.08 2.74
C LEU A 170 14.11 3.24 2.15
N SER A 171 14.24 4.36 2.86
CA SER A 171 15.01 5.56 2.45
C SER A 171 15.81 6.17 3.58
#